data_AF-A0A3G8M417-F1
#
_entry.id   AF-A0A3G8M417-F1
#
_cell.length_a   1.000
_cell.length_b   1.000
_cell.length_c   1.000
_cell.angle_alpha   90.00
_cell.angle_beta   90.00
_cell.angle_gamma   90.00
#
_symmetry.space_group_name_H-M   'P 1'
#
loop_
_entity.id
_entity.type
_entity.pdbx_description
1 polymer ?
#
loop_
_entity_poly.entity_id
_entity_poly.type
_entity_poly.pdbx_seq_one_letter_code
_entity_poly.pdbx_strand_id
1 'polypeptide(L)'
;MRKAVALFLLIVLATVGLTTAAAADVRVRGAHARVHRVVAPPPYADDGYFADYVTGPTGAPTPVMQVPGSTSVITRKMMDDFQSRNLCDALRLAPGVSGGGC
;
A
#
# COMPACT_ATOMS: atom_id res chain seq x y z
N MET A 1 -36.51 46.31 -35.78
CA MET A 1 -36.62 44.83 -35.98
C MET A 1 -35.29 44.16 -36.32
N ARG A 2 -34.46 44.70 -37.22
CA ARG A 2 -33.14 44.11 -37.61
C ARG A 2 -32.15 43.92 -36.44
N LYS A 3 -32.13 44.83 -35.47
CA LYS A 3 -31.22 44.77 -34.30
C LYS A 3 -31.57 43.62 -33.33
N ALA A 4 -32.86 43.28 -33.19
CA ALA A 4 -33.31 42.20 -32.31
C ALA A 4 -32.96 40.81 -32.88
N VAL A 5 -33.04 40.65 -34.21
CA VAL A 5 -32.67 39.41 -34.91
C VAL A 5 -31.16 39.16 -34.83
N ALA A 6 -30.33 40.21 -34.95
CA ALA A 6 -28.88 40.09 -34.80
C ALA A 6 -28.46 39.69 -33.38
N LEU A 7 -29.15 40.20 -32.36
CA LEU A 7 -28.90 39.86 -30.95
C LEU A 7 -29.25 38.39 -30.66
N PHE A 8 -30.37 37.91 -31.22
CA PHE A 8 -30.77 36.50 -31.08
C PHE A 8 -29.79 35.54 -31.77
N LEU A 9 -29.29 35.89 -32.95
CA LEU A 9 -28.30 35.09 -33.68
C LEU A 9 -26.97 34.96 -32.93
N LEU A 10 -26.50 36.03 -32.28
CA LEU A 10 -25.26 36.00 -31.49
C LEU A 10 -25.38 35.12 -30.25
N ILE A 11 -26.54 35.11 -29.59
CA ILE A 11 -26.78 34.25 -28.42
C ILE A 11 -26.76 32.77 -28.82
N VAL A 12 -27.37 32.41 -29.95
CA VAL A 12 -27.39 31.02 -30.44
C VAL A 12 -25.98 30.55 -30.87
N LEU A 13 -25.18 31.42 -31.49
CA LEU A 13 -23.79 31.10 -31.85
C LEU A 13 -22.90 30.88 -30.60
N ALA A 14 -23.13 31.63 -29.53
CA ALA A 14 -22.40 31.46 -28.27
C ALA A 14 -22.77 30.15 -27.55
N THR A 15 -24.02 29.70 -27.63
CA THR A 15 -24.46 28.45 -26.96
C THR A 15 -24.03 27.19 -27.70
N VAL A 16 -23.94 27.23 -29.03
CA VAL A 16 -23.48 26.08 -29.84
C VAL A 16 -21.96 25.89 -29.76
N GLY A 17 -21.18 26.94 -29.49
CA GLY A 17 -19.73 26.85 -29.33
C GLY A 17 -19.28 26.11 -28.07
N LEU A 18 -20.11 26.06 -27.02
CA LEU A 18 -19.72 25.52 -25.71
C LEU A 18 -19.81 23.98 -25.60
N THR A 19 -20.40 23.28 -26.58
CA THR A 19 -20.67 21.83 -26.50
C THR A 19 -19.71 20.96 -27.29
N THR A 20 -18.68 21.52 -27.93
CA THR A 20 -17.63 20.73 -28.58
C THR A 20 -16.58 20.29 -27.56
N ALA A 21 -16.96 19.32 -26.73
CA ALA A 21 -16.02 18.55 -25.93
C ALA A 21 -15.03 17.86 -26.87
N ALA A 22 -13.81 18.38 -26.94
CA ALA A 22 -12.69 17.71 -27.56
C ALA A 22 -12.47 16.38 -26.83
N ALA A 23 -12.74 15.27 -27.52
CA ALA A 23 -12.33 13.95 -27.05
C ALA A 23 -10.80 13.95 -26.91
N ALA A 24 -10.32 14.04 -25.67
CA ALA A 24 -8.91 13.86 -25.39
C ALA A 24 -8.58 12.38 -25.58
N ASP A 25 -8.09 12.03 -26.77
CA ASP A 25 -7.44 10.75 -27.05
C ASP A 25 -6.26 10.58 -26.10
N VAL A 26 -6.47 9.86 -25.00
CA VAL A 26 -5.39 9.44 -24.09
C VAL A 26 -4.60 8.36 -24.83
N ARG A 27 -3.62 8.79 -25.63
CA ARG A 27 -2.61 7.89 -26.17
C ARG A 27 -1.78 7.36 -25.01
N VAL A 28 -2.10 6.15 -24.58
CA VAL A 28 -1.31 5.38 -23.61
C VAL A 28 0.05 5.10 -24.26
N ARG A 29 1.02 5.98 -24.01
CA ARG A 29 2.42 5.76 -24.33
C ARG A 29 2.88 4.60 -23.44
N GLY A 30 3.04 3.43 -24.04
CA GLY A 30 3.49 2.22 -23.35
C GLY A 30 4.83 2.46 -22.65
N ALA A 31 4.77 2.74 -21.34
CA ALA A 31 5.93 2.72 -20.50
C ALA A 31 6.31 1.25 -20.31
N HIS A 32 7.41 0.82 -20.93
CA HIS A 32 8.04 -0.45 -20.59
C HIS A 32 8.50 -0.37 -19.13
N ALA A 33 7.63 -0.81 -18.22
CA ALA A 33 7.97 -0.97 -16.82
C ALA A 33 9.13 -1.97 -16.75
N ARG A 34 10.30 -1.51 -16.30
CA ARG A 34 11.37 -2.42 -15.89
C ARG A 34 10.82 -3.24 -14.73
N VAL A 35 10.43 -4.47 -15.01
CA VAL A 35 10.13 -5.47 -13.99
C VAL A 35 11.43 -5.68 -13.23
N HIS A 36 11.51 -5.16 -12.00
CA HIS A 36 12.56 -5.57 -11.08
C HIS A 36 12.42 -7.08 -10.93
N ARG A 37 13.41 -7.82 -11.44
CA ARG A 37 13.50 -9.25 -11.22
C ARG A 37 13.61 -9.43 -9.71
N VAL A 38 12.51 -9.87 -9.09
CA VAL A 38 12.52 -10.30 -7.69
C VAL A 38 13.46 -11.49 -7.65
N VAL A 39 14.67 -11.25 -7.12
CA VAL A 39 15.58 -12.33 -6.73
C VAL A 39 14.79 -13.19 -5.75
N ALA A 40 14.77 -14.51 -5.97
CA ALA A 40 14.11 -15.42 -5.05
C ALA A 40 14.64 -15.10 -3.64
N PRO A 41 13.75 -14.89 -2.64
CA PRO A 41 14.20 -14.54 -1.31
C PRO A 41 15.18 -15.63 -0.83
N PRO A 42 16.25 -15.26 -0.10
CA PRO A 42 17.12 -16.24 0.53
C PRO A 42 16.26 -17.20 1.37
N PRO A 43 16.72 -18.45 1.59
CA PRO A 43 16.02 -19.33 2.51
C PRO A 43 15.83 -18.60 3.84
N TYR A 44 14.58 -18.57 4.30
CA TYR A 44 14.18 -17.85 5.50
C TYR A 44 15.13 -18.16 6.65
N ALA A 45 15.82 -17.13 7.14
CA ALA A 45 16.83 -17.27 8.16
C ALA A 45 16.24 -16.81 9.49
N ASP A 46 16.26 -17.72 10.47
CA ASP A 46 16.10 -17.38 11.88
C ASP A 46 17.49 -17.51 12.51
N ASP A 47 18.13 -16.38 12.79
CA ASP A 47 19.42 -16.33 13.48
C ASP A 47 19.27 -16.48 15.02
N GLY A 48 18.03 -16.66 15.47
CA GLY A 48 17.62 -16.79 16.85
C GLY A 48 16.82 -15.59 17.33
N TYR A 49 17.30 -14.36 17.15
CA TYR A 49 16.60 -13.16 17.62
C TYR A 49 15.95 -12.37 16.48
N PHE A 50 16.37 -12.60 15.24
CA PHE A 50 15.85 -11.96 14.05
C PHE A 50 15.23 -13.02 13.12
N ALA A 51 14.01 -12.72 12.67
CA ALA A 51 13.30 -13.48 11.65
C ALA A 51 12.86 -12.53 10.53
N ASP A 52 13.17 -12.90 9.29
CA ASP A 52 12.91 -12.09 8.09
C ASP A 52 11.55 -12.35 7.44
N TYR A 53 10.71 -13.19 8.06
CA TYR A 53 9.40 -13.57 7.57
C TYR A 53 8.35 -13.73 8.67
N VAL A 54 7.10 -13.73 8.25
CA VAL A 54 5.94 -14.11 9.05
C VAL A 54 5.11 -15.15 8.31
N THR A 55 4.46 -16.02 9.06
CA THR A 55 3.51 -16.99 8.50
C THR A 55 2.10 -16.44 8.69
N GLY A 56 1.46 -16.09 7.58
CA GLY A 56 0.08 -15.60 7.58
C GLY A 56 -0.96 -16.71 7.71
N PRO A 57 -2.26 -16.36 7.62
CA PRO A 57 -3.37 -17.32 7.73
C PRO A 57 -3.35 -18.44 6.69
N THR A 58 -2.70 -18.21 5.55
CA THR A 58 -2.56 -19.18 4.46
C THR A 58 -1.45 -20.20 4.69
N GLY A 59 -0.67 -20.06 5.78
CA GLY A 59 0.47 -20.92 6.09
C GLY A 59 1.71 -20.68 5.22
N ALA A 60 1.60 -19.83 4.18
CA ALA A 60 2.74 -19.48 3.35
C ALA A 60 3.61 -18.43 4.05
N PRO A 61 4.94 -18.63 4.12
CA PRO A 61 5.84 -17.64 4.66
C PRO A 61 5.86 -16.40 3.77
N THR A 62 5.76 -15.23 4.38
CA THR A 62 5.76 -13.93 3.71
C THR A 62 6.90 -13.10 4.29
N PRO A 63 7.84 -12.61 3.48
CA PRO A 63 8.92 -11.75 3.98
C PRO A 63 8.33 -10.52 4.68
N VAL A 64 8.92 -10.12 5.81
CA VAL A 64 8.43 -8.98 6.61
C VAL A 64 8.33 -7.70 5.77
N MET A 65 9.27 -7.52 4.84
CA MET A 65 9.30 -6.37 3.91
C MET A 65 8.10 -6.30 2.94
N GLN A 66 7.36 -7.40 2.77
CA GLN A 66 6.18 -7.46 1.91
C GLN A 66 4.87 -7.30 2.70
N VAL A 67 4.92 -7.34 4.04
CA VAL A 67 3.75 -7.17 4.90
C VAL A 67 3.44 -5.68 5.01
N PRO A 68 2.24 -5.23 4.61
CA PRO A 68 1.87 -3.81 4.75
C PRO A 68 1.80 -3.39 6.22
N GLY A 69 2.40 -2.24 6.54
CA GLY A 69 2.40 -1.67 7.89
C GLY A 69 3.66 -2.00 8.69
N SER A 70 3.61 -1.75 10.00
CA SER A 70 4.70 -2.06 10.93
C SER A 70 4.52 -3.46 11.51
N THR A 71 5.50 -4.34 11.27
CA THR A 71 5.50 -5.71 11.79
C THR A 71 6.68 -5.89 12.74
N SER A 72 6.44 -6.44 13.94
CA SER A 72 7.47 -6.87 14.88
C SER A 72 7.33 -8.37 15.11
N VAL A 73 8.45 -9.11 15.02
CA VAL A 73 8.47 -10.55 15.25
C VAL A 73 9.17 -10.82 16.57
N ILE A 74 8.48 -11.51 17.48
CA ILE A 74 9.07 -12.00 18.74
C ILE A 74 9.42 -13.47 18.53
N THR A 75 10.71 -13.80 18.51
CA THR A 75 11.19 -15.16 18.27
C THR A 75 11.11 -16.02 19.54
N ARG A 76 11.15 -17.34 19.37
CA ARG A 76 11.16 -18.29 20.51
C ARG A 76 12.38 -18.08 21.41
N LYS A 77 13.56 -17.89 20.82
CA LYS A 77 14.80 -17.63 21.57
C LYS A 77 14.69 -16.34 22.39
N MET A 78 14.08 -15.29 21.84
CA MET A 78 13.81 -14.05 22.58
C MET A 78 12.95 -14.34 23.81
N MET A 79 11.86 -15.10 23.65
CA MET A 79 11.00 -15.48 24.78
C MET A 79 11.73 -16.35 25.82
N ASP A 80 12.60 -17.26 25.39
CA ASP A 80 13.38 -18.14 26.28
C ASP A 80 14.40 -17.35 27.10
N ASP A 81 15.15 -16.46 26.45
CA ASP A 81 16.22 -15.71 27.10
C ASP A 81 15.69 -14.60 28.03
N PHE A 82 14.52 -14.03 27.71
CA PHE A 82 13.79 -13.14 28.63
C PHE A 82 12.92 -13.88 29.64
N GLN A 83 12.93 -15.21 29.63
CA GLN A 83 12.12 -16.06 30.51
C GLN A 83 10.64 -15.65 30.54
N SER A 84 10.09 -15.26 29.38
CA SER A 84 8.70 -14.82 29.25
C SER A 84 7.75 -15.96 29.63
N ARG A 85 6.94 -15.75 30.66
CA ARG A 85 6.03 -16.78 31.19
C ARG A 85 4.64 -16.69 30.57
N ASN A 86 4.30 -15.54 30.03
CA ASN A 86 3.04 -15.25 29.38
C ASN A 86 3.26 -14.35 28.16
N LEU A 87 2.20 -14.15 27.38
CA LEU A 87 2.25 -13.33 26.16
C LEU A 87 2.57 -11.86 26.47
N CYS A 88 2.14 -11.34 27.61
CA CYS A 88 2.37 -9.95 27.98
C CYS A 88 3.82 -9.68 28.33
N ASP A 89 4.48 -10.62 29.01
CA ASP A 89 5.93 -10.59 29.25
C ASP A 89 6.69 -10.55 27.93
N ALA A 90 6.27 -11.38 26.96
CA ALA A 90 6.89 -11.46 25.64
C ALA A 90 6.72 -10.16 24.84
N LEU A 91 5.58 -9.49 24.99
CA LEU A 91 5.27 -8.23 24.30
C LEU A 91 5.82 -6.98 25.01
N ARG A 92 6.42 -7.11 26.20
CA ARG A 92 6.91 -5.96 26.98
C ARG A 92 7.97 -5.12 26.27
N LEU A 93 8.73 -5.74 25.36
CA LEU A 93 9.76 -5.08 24.55
C LEU A 93 9.27 -4.70 23.15
N ALA A 94 8.02 -5.04 22.80
CA ALA A 94 7.45 -4.71 21.52
C ALA A 94 7.08 -3.21 21.48
N PRO A 95 7.61 -2.42 20.53
CA PRO A 95 7.28 -1.02 20.41
C PRO A 95 5.78 -0.80 20.18
N GLY A 96 5.20 0.17 20.88
CA GLY A 96 3.78 0.52 20.73
C GLY A 96 2.79 -0.45 21.38
N VAL A 97 3.26 -1.48 22.10
CA VAL A 97 2.42 -2.39 22.88
C VAL A 97 2.55 -2.06 24.37
N SER A 98 1.41 -1.83 25.04
CA SER A 98 1.35 -1.70 26.50
C SER A 98 0.69 -2.95 27.09
N GLY A 99 1.43 -3.67 27.94
CA GLY A 99 0.97 -4.91 28.57
C GLY A 99 0.04 -4.72 29.77
N GLY A 100 -0.61 -3.56 29.95
CA GLY A 100 -1.30 -3.21 31.19
C GLY A 100 -2.64 -3.92 31.47
N GLY A 101 -3.03 -4.87 30.62
CA GLY A 101 -4.25 -5.70 30.77
C GLY A 101 -3.97 -7.10 31.33
N CYS A 102 -2.74 -7.29 31.79
CA CYS A 102 -2.13 -8.43 32.41
C CYS A 102 -1.16 -7.87 33.48
#